data_AF-A0ABD3C1F5-F1
#
_entry.id   AF-A0ABD3C1F5-F1
#
_cell.length_a   1.000
_cell.length_b   1.000
_cell.length_c   1.000
_cell.angle_alpha   90.00
_cell.angle_beta   90.00
_cell.angle_gamma   90.00
#
_symmetry.space_group_name_H-M   'P 1'
#
loop_
_entity.id
_entity.type
_entity.pdbx_description
1 polymer ?
#
loop_
_entity_poly.entity_id
_entity_poly.type
_entity_poly.pdbx_seq_one_letter_code
_entity_poly.pdbx_strand_id
1 'polypeptide(L)'
;MASKPLKSEAPSTRDSEGHGTHTASTAAGAIVPKASLYGYASGNASGMAPGARLAIYKVCWIDGCASSDILAAMDSTIDDGVDVLSMSIGGGRANYYLDEVAIGAFAAMEKGIVVSCSAGNSGPFVGSLANVAPWILTVGAVYNTSGSSNMSCLCIEGSLSRAAVEGKVVLCDRGVNARVEKGEAVKAAGGVGMILANSELNGEELTADSHVLPAVAMGMKAGVLIRNYVTNTKNPTVVLSFGGTVLNVKPSPVVAAFSSRGPNLVTPEILKPD
;
A
#
# COMPACT_ATOMS: atom_id res chain seq x y z
N MET A 1 2.22 7.40 -26.99
CA MET A 1 3.01 6.38 -27.72
C MET A 1 3.07 5.17 -26.82
N ALA A 2 2.99 3.96 -27.35
CA ALA A 2 3.14 2.77 -26.51
C ALA A 2 4.49 2.77 -25.80
N SER A 3 4.51 2.38 -24.52
CA SER A 3 5.75 2.26 -23.77
C SER A 3 6.63 1.18 -24.40
N LYS A 4 7.94 1.41 -24.40
CA LYS A 4 8.91 0.37 -24.79
C LYS A 4 9.65 -0.04 -23.53
N PRO A 5 9.69 -1.34 -23.19
CA PRO A 5 10.44 -1.78 -22.02
C PRO A 5 11.88 -1.31 -22.12
N LEU A 6 12.37 -0.67 -21.05
CA LEU A 6 13.77 -0.28 -20.94
C LEU A 6 14.66 -1.53 -20.97
N LYS A 7 15.94 -1.37 -21.31
CA LYS A 7 16.90 -2.48 -21.47
C LYS A 7 17.08 -3.38 -20.23
N SER A 8 16.55 -2.98 -19.07
CA SER A 8 16.51 -3.74 -17.82
C SER A 8 15.30 -4.67 -17.68
N GLU A 9 14.22 -4.49 -18.45
CA GLU A 9 13.03 -5.33 -18.40
C GLU A 9 12.87 -6.18 -19.68
N ALA A 10 12.40 -7.42 -19.50
CA ALA A 10 12.13 -8.31 -20.62
C ALA A 10 10.78 -7.95 -21.28
N PRO A 11 10.69 -7.87 -22.63
CA PRO A 11 9.44 -7.62 -23.36
C PRO A 11 8.52 -8.84 -23.28
N SER A 12 7.82 -8.98 -22.15
CA SER A 12 7.00 -10.13 -21.79
C SER A 12 6.04 -9.78 -20.65
N THR A 13 5.01 -10.61 -20.45
CA THR A 13 4.08 -10.52 -19.31
C THR A 13 4.69 -10.94 -17.96
N ARG A 14 6.02 -11.20 -17.90
CA ARG A 14 6.70 -11.51 -16.64
C ARG A 14 6.71 -10.28 -15.72
N ASP A 15 6.27 -10.50 -14.49
CA ASP A 15 6.41 -9.55 -13.40
C ASP A 15 7.89 -9.45 -12.97
N SER A 16 8.35 -8.22 -12.80
CA SER A 16 9.74 -7.85 -12.47
C SER A 16 9.86 -7.25 -11.06
N GLU A 17 8.72 -6.93 -10.44
CA GLU A 17 8.62 -6.06 -9.27
C GLU A 17 7.82 -6.73 -8.15
N GLY A 18 6.69 -7.38 -8.48
CA GLY A 18 5.90 -8.21 -7.57
C GLY A 18 4.45 -7.76 -7.39
N HIS A 19 4.11 -6.49 -7.68
CA HIS A 19 2.76 -5.94 -7.50
C HIS A 19 1.70 -6.70 -8.30
N GLY A 20 1.98 -7.07 -9.55
CA GLY A 20 1.06 -7.85 -10.39
C GLY A 20 0.85 -9.27 -9.85
N THR A 21 1.92 -9.90 -9.38
CA THR A 21 1.89 -11.23 -8.74
C THR A 21 1.09 -11.18 -7.44
N HIS A 22 1.26 -10.14 -6.63
CA HIS A 22 0.55 -9.94 -5.36
C HIS A 22 -0.95 -9.70 -5.57
N THR A 23 -1.34 -8.84 -6.50
CA THR A 23 -2.77 -8.55 -6.79
C THR A 23 -3.46 -9.76 -7.42
N ALA A 24 -2.85 -10.41 -8.43
CA ALA A 24 -3.42 -11.59 -9.07
C ALA A 24 -3.58 -12.77 -8.10
N SER A 25 -2.62 -13.00 -7.21
CA SER A 25 -2.72 -14.04 -6.17
C SER A 25 -3.75 -13.70 -5.08
N THR A 26 -3.93 -12.43 -4.74
CA THR A 26 -5.01 -11.96 -3.84
C THR A 26 -6.40 -12.16 -4.47
N ALA A 27 -6.53 -11.96 -5.79
CA ALA A 27 -7.80 -12.15 -6.49
C ALA A 27 -8.16 -13.63 -6.69
N ALA A 28 -7.28 -14.41 -7.31
CA ALA A 28 -7.58 -15.78 -7.75
C ALA A 28 -6.41 -16.78 -7.56
N GLY A 29 -5.49 -16.50 -6.62
CA GLY A 29 -4.40 -17.41 -6.29
C GLY A 29 -4.90 -18.78 -5.82
N ALA A 30 -4.35 -19.84 -6.39
CA ALA A 30 -4.62 -21.22 -5.94
C ALA A 30 -4.22 -21.43 -4.47
N ILE A 31 -4.77 -22.46 -3.83
CA ILE A 31 -4.50 -22.74 -2.41
C ILE A 31 -3.04 -23.21 -2.22
N VAL A 32 -2.21 -22.38 -1.60
CA VAL A 32 -0.81 -22.68 -1.25
C VAL A 32 -0.72 -23.00 0.25
N PRO A 33 -0.55 -24.27 0.65
CA PRO A 33 -0.48 -24.65 2.05
C PRO A 33 0.88 -24.27 2.69
N LYS A 34 0.85 -23.88 3.96
CA LYS A 34 2.02 -23.44 4.75
C LYS A 34 2.74 -22.21 4.18
N ALA A 35 2.02 -21.35 3.46
CA ALA A 35 2.52 -20.04 3.05
C ALA A 35 2.80 -19.18 4.29
N SER A 36 3.92 -18.44 4.29
CA SER A 36 4.27 -17.43 5.31
C SER A 36 5.36 -16.50 4.78
N LEU A 37 5.44 -15.27 5.30
CA LEU A 37 6.59 -14.39 5.09
C LEU A 37 7.53 -14.55 6.28
N TYR A 38 8.61 -15.33 6.16
CA TYR A 38 9.52 -15.63 7.28
C TYR A 38 8.81 -16.13 8.57
N GLY A 39 7.71 -16.87 8.44
CA GLY A 39 6.88 -17.35 9.55
C GLY A 39 5.76 -16.39 10.00
N TYR A 40 5.75 -15.14 9.54
CA TYR A 40 4.63 -14.21 9.72
C TYR A 40 3.44 -14.65 8.86
N ALA A 41 2.22 -14.49 9.39
CA ALA A 41 0.96 -14.85 8.74
C ALA A 41 0.91 -16.31 8.23
N SER A 42 1.55 -17.24 8.97
CA SER A 42 1.62 -18.66 8.57
C SER A 42 0.24 -19.32 8.51
N GLY A 43 -0.08 -19.91 7.36
CA GLY A 43 -1.37 -20.56 7.09
C GLY A 43 -1.44 -21.17 5.70
N ASN A 44 -2.65 -21.29 5.17
CA ASN A 44 -2.86 -21.58 3.75
C ASN A 44 -3.21 -20.26 3.06
N ALA A 45 -2.41 -19.84 2.09
CA ALA A 45 -2.74 -18.69 1.25
C ALA A 45 -3.70 -19.13 0.13
N SER A 46 -4.65 -18.27 -0.22
CA SER A 46 -5.56 -18.43 -1.36
C SER A 46 -6.10 -17.05 -1.74
N GLY A 47 -6.37 -16.83 -3.02
CA GLY A 47 -7.14 -15.68 -3.45
C GLY A 47 -8.61 -15.78 -3.04
N MET A 48 -9.37 -14.72 -3.28
CA MET A 48 -10.82 -14.69 -3.04
C MET A 48 -11.59 -15.71 -3.91
N ALA A 49 -11.12 -15.98 -5.13
CA ALA A 49 -11.72 -16.92 -6.07
C ALA A 49 -10.67 -17.93 -6.61
N PRO A 50 -10.21 -18.90 -5.79
CA PRO A 50 -9.09 -19.80 -6.14
C PRO A 50 -9.40 -20.82 -7.26
N GLY A 51 -10.62 -20.84 -7.77
CA GLY A 51 -11.05 -21.62 -8.95
C GLY A 51 -11.29 -20.78 -10.20
N ALA A 52 -11.14 -19.45 -10.14
CA ALA A 52 -11.23 -18.58 -11.31
C ALA A 52 -9.98 -18.71 -12.20
N ARG A 53 -10.09 -18.30 -13.47
CA ARG A 53 -8.96 -18.22 -14.40
C ARG A 53 -8.35 -16.83 -14.35
N LEU A 54 -7.04 -16.74 -14.55
CA LEU A 54 -6.30 -15.48 -14.65
C LEU A 54 -5.84 -15.27 -16.09
N ALA A 55 -6.25 -14.14 -16.67
CA ALA A 55 -5.64 -13.56 -17.87
C ALA A 55 -4.83 -12.32 -17.43
N ILE A 56 -3.58 -12.21 -17.86
CA ILE A 56 -2.61 -11.25 -17.31
C ILE A 56 -2.09 -10.32 -18.41
N TYR A 57 -2.48 -9.05 -18.33
CA TYR A 57 -2.12 -7.99 -19.28
C TYR A 57 -1.17 -7.00 -18.57
N LYS A 58 0.12 -7.03 -18.92
CA LYS A 58 1.14 -6.14 -18.31
C LYS A 58 1.12 -4.77 -18.99
N VAL A 59 0.57 -3.78 -18.30
CA VAL A 59 0.47 -2.37 -18.76
C VAL A 59 1.39 -1.41 -18.01
N CYS A 60 2.07 -1.90 -16.98
CA CYS A 60 2.99 -1.14 -16.14
C CYS A 60 4.40 -1.69 -16.27
N TRP A 61 5.36 -0.77 -16.33
CA TRP A 61 6.80 -0.98 -16.45
C TRP A 61 7.52 -0.06 -15.45
N ILE A 62 8.84 -0.15 -15.39
CA ILE A 62 9.68 0.61 -14.45
C ILE A 62 9.56 2.15 -14.58
N ASP A 63 9.08 2.67 -15.71
CA ASP A 63 8.78 4.10 -15.94
C ASP A 63 7.31 4.49 -15.70
N GLY A 64 6.44 3.54 -15.35
CA GLY A 64 5.04 3.76 -14.99
C GLY A 64 4.07 2.91 -15.81
N CYS A 65 2.78 3.29 -15.79
CA CYS A 65 1.72 2.66 -16.58
C CYS A 65 1.26 3.65 -17.66
N ALA A 66 1.48 3.34 -18.94
CA ALA A 66 1.17 4.26 -20.03
C ALA A 66 -0.31 4.18 -20.44
N SER A 67 -0.98 5.34 -20.55
CA SER A 67 -2.42 5.46 -20.86
C SER A 67 -2.84 4.71 -22.13
N SER A 68 -1.99 4.68 -23.16
CA SER A 68 -2.25 3.92 -24.40
C SER A 68 -2.25 2.41 -24.20
N ASP A 69 -1.48 1.94 -23.23
CA ASP A 69 -1.20 0.52 -23.02
C ASP A 69 -2.23 -0.05 -22.05
N ILE A 70 -2.70 0.78 -21.11
CA ILE A 70 -3.93 0.58 -20.34
C ILE A 70 -5.11 0.38 -21.31
N LEU A 71 -5.38 1.34 -22.21
CA LEU A 71 -6.50 1.22 -23.17
C LEU A 71 -6.38 -0.01 -24.07
N ALA A 72 -5.21 -0.24 -24.69
CA ALA A 72 -4.99 -1.40 -25.55
C ALA A 72 -5.18 -2.74 -24.83
N ALA A 73 -4.85 -2.81 -23.53
CA ALA A 73 -5.14 -3.98 -22.71
C ALA A 73 -6.62 -4.10 -22.36
N MET A 74 -7.33 -3.00 -22.08
CA MET A 74 -8.77 -3.02 -21.82
C MET A 74 -9.54 -3.50 -23.05
N ASP A 75 -9.24 -2.96 -24.24
CA ASP A 75 -9.77 -3.46 -25.52
C ASP A 75 -9.49 -4.96 -25.70
N SER A 76 -8.26 -5.40 -25.44
CA SER A 76 -7.89 -6.83 -25.50
C SER A 76 -8.68 -7.69 -24.51
N THR A 77 -8.89 -7.23 -23.27
CA THR A 77 -9.67 -7.97 -22.26
C THR A 77 -11.15 -8.10 -22.62
N ILE A 78 -11.68 -7.13 -23.37
CA ILE A 78 -13.05 -7.11 -23.87
C ILE A 78 -13.19 -8.13 -25.01
N ASP A 79 -12.26 -8.13 -25.97
CA ASP A 79 -12.27 -9.08 -27.10
C ASP A 79 -11.95 -10.53 -26.67
N ASP A 80 -11.08 -10.73 -25.67
CA ASP A 80 -10.82 -12.03 -25.03
C ASP A 80 -11.99 -12.51 -24.14
N GLY A 81 -12.96 -11.64 -23.82
CA GLY A 81 -14.21 -11.97 -23.13
C GLY A 81 -14.07 -12.30 -21.64
N VAL A 82 -13.30 -11.51 -20.88
CA VAL A 82 -13.14 -11.73 -19.42
C VAL A 82 -14.40 -11.37 -18.62
N ASP A 83 -14.72 -12.10 -17.56
CA ASP A 83 -15.90 -11.82 -16.71
C ASP A 83 -15.74 -10.57 -15.80
N VAL A 84 -14.53 -10.37 -15.28
CA VAL A 84 -14.20 -9.32 -14.29
C VAL A 84 -12.79 -8.78 -14.55
N LEU A 85 -12.64 -7.46 -14.55
CA LEU A 85 -11.36 -6.78 -14.72
C LEU A 85 -10.90 -6.17 -13.39
N SER A 86 -9.69 -6.53 -12.93
CA SER A 86 -9.12 -6.03 -11.67
C SER A 86 -7.91 -5.12 -11.95
N MET A 87 -8.01 -3.86 -11.56
CA MET A 87 -7.07 -2.80 -11.91
C MET A 87 -6.59 -2.05 -10.66
N SER A 88 -5.53 -2.54 -10.02
CA SER A 88 -4.85 -1.81 -8.92
C SER A 88 -3.97 -0.65 -9.44
N ILE A 89 -4.52 0.15 -10.35
CA ILE A 89 -3.92 1.33 -10.97
C ILE A 89 -4.97 2.46 -11.05
N GLY A 90 -4.60 3.67 -11.44
CA GLY A 90 -5.53 4.77 -11.63
C GLY A 90 -4.93 5.94 -12.40
N GLY A 91 -5.78 6.62 -13.18
CA GLY A 91 -5.41 7.78 -13.97
C GLY A 91 -5.32 9.10 -13.19
N GLY A 92 -5.02 10.18 -13.90
CA GLY A 92 -5.10 11.54 -13.36
C GLY A 92 -6.54 11.99 -13.11
N ARG A 93 -6.74 13.06 -12.33
CA ARG A 93 -8.07 13.65 -12.09
C ARG A 93 -8.56 14.45 -13.29
N ALA A 94 -9.03 13.74 -14.31
CA ALA A 94 -9.63 14.30 -15.51
C ALA A 94 -11.17 14.12 -15.51
N ASN A 95 -11.85 14.79 -16.43
CA ASN A 95 -13.26 14.47 -16.74
C ASN A 95 -13.33 13.11 -17.45
N TYR A 96 -14.44 12.38 -17.35
CA TYR A 96 -14.56 11.00 -17.84
C TYR A 96 -14.18 10.78 -19.33
N TYR A 97 -14.30 11.80 -20.18
CA TYR A 97 -13.92 11.75 -21.60
C TYR A 97 -12.42 12.06 -21.87
N LEU A 98 -11.63 12.24 -20.81
CA LEU A 98 -10.16 12.43 -20.80
C LEU A 98 -9.46 11.50 -19.81
N ASP A 99 -10.20 10.66 -19.08
CA ASP A 99 -9.70 9.61 -18.19
C ASP A 99 -9.72 8.28 -18.95
N GLU A 100 -8.55 7.75 -19.28
CA GLU A 100 -8.38 6.52 -20.05
C GLU A 100 -8.98 5.28 -19.37
N VAL A 101 -8.98 5.24 -18.03
CA VAL A 101 -9.56 4.15 -17.26
C VAL A 101 -11.09 4.27 -17.29
N ALA A 102 -11.63 5.48 -17.19
CA ALA A 102 -13.06 5.72 -17.35
C ALA A 102 -13.57 5.34 -18.75
N ILE A 103 -12.84 5.69 -19.82
CA ILE A 103 -13.20 5.35 -21.20
C ILE A 103 -13.21 3.82 -21.40
N GLY A 104 -12.12 3.13 -21.07
CA GLY A 104 -12.05 1.67 -21.23
C GLY A 104 -13.05 0.94 -20.34
N ALA A 105 -13.29 1.42 -19.12
CA ALA A 105 -14.26 0.81 -18.21
C ALA A 105 -15.71 1.00 -18.66
N PHE A 106 -16.01 2.06 -19.42
CA PHE A 106 -17.33 2.25 -20.01
C PHE A 106 -17.59 1.17 -21.08
N ALA A 107 -16.63 0.97 -21.98
CA ALA A 107 -16.70 -0.07 -23.01
C ALA A 107 -16.79 -1.49 -22.39
N ALA A 108 -16.06 -1.76 -21.30
CA ALA A 108 -16.14 -3.02 -20.57
C ALA A 108 -17.54 -3.22 -19.92
N MET A 109 -18.07 -2.18 -19.27
CA MET A 109 -19.42 -2.19 -18.67
C MET A 109 -20.51 -2.41 -19.73
N GLU A 110 -20.41 -1.82 -20.93
CA GLU A 110 -21.36 -2.06 -22.03
C GLU A 110 -21.36 -3.52 -22.52
N LYS A 111 -20.33 -4.31 -22.20
CA LYS A 111 -20.25 -5.76 -22.46
C LYS A 111 -20.62 -6.62 -21.24
N GLY A 112 -20.98 -6.00 -20.12
CA GLY A 112 -21.30 -6.67 -18.86
C GLY A 112 -20.10 -7.03 -17.98
N ILE A 113 -18.90 -6.57 -18.34
CA ILE A 113 -17.66 -6.84 -17.60
C ILE A 113 -17.54 -5.87 -16.43
N VAL A 114 -17.41 -6.39 -15.20
CA VAL A 114 -17.27 -5.55 -14.00
C VAL A 114 -15.82 -5.10 -13.83
N VAL A 115 -15.60 -3.79 -13.75
CA VAL A 115 -14.26 -3.20 -13.55
C VAL A 115 -14.08 -2.76 -12.10
N SER A 116 -13.11 -3.37 -11.40
CA SER A 116 -12.75 -3.04 -10.02
C SER A 116 -11.40 -2.34 -9.97
N CYS A 117 -11.41 -1.07 -9.55
CA CYS A 117 -10.22 -0.23 -9.44
C CYS A 117 -9.96 0.22 -7.99
N SER A 118 -8.70 0.51 -7.65
CA SER A 118 -8.35 1.09 -6.35
C SER A 118 -8.69 2.59 -6.29
N ALA A 119 -9.19 3.09 -5.14
CA ALA A 119 -9.43 4.53 -4.92
C ALA A 119 -8.15 5.39 -4.90
N GLY A 120 -6.99 4.75 -4.69
CA GLY A 120 -5.67 5.38 -4.58
C GLY A 120 -5.18 5.56 -3.15
N ASN A 121 -3.89 5.90 -3.02
CA ASN A 121 -3.15 5.96 -1.76
C ASN A 121 -2.79 7.39 -1.31
N SER A 122 -3.62 8.38 -1.70
CA SER A 122 -3.37 9.82 -1.50
C SER A 122 -4.22 10.44 -0.37
N GLY A 123 -4.80 9.61 0.49
CA GLY A 123 -5.47 10.04 1.72
C GLY A 123 -4.50 10.66 2.74
N PRO A 124 -5.01 11.27 3.83
CA PRO A 124 -6.41 11.27 4.25
C PRO A 124 -7.23 12.47 3.73
N PHE A 125 -6.66 13.31 2.87
CA PHE A 125 -7.28 14.57 2.43
C PHE A 125 -8.61 14.36 1.68
N VAL A 126 -9.53 15.31 1.81
CA VAL A 126 -10.83 15.30 1.12
C VAL A 126 -10.63 15.47 -0.39
N GLY A 127 -11.37 14.72 -1.21
CA GLY A 127 -11.24 14.73 -2.67
C GLY A 127 -9.90 14.18 -3.15
N SER A 128 -9.31 13.22 -2.44
CA SER A 128 -7.98 12.66 -2.76
C SER A 128 -8.01 11.58 -3.84
N LEU A 129 -9.18 10.97 -4.10
CA LEU A 129 -9.29 9.76 -4.93
C LEU A 129 -9.18 9.97 -6.44
N ALA A 130 -8.97 8.84 -7.13
CA ALA A 130 -9.02 8.66 -8.58
C ALA A 130 -10.07 7.58 -8.92
N ASN A 131 -10.19 7.20 -10.20
CA ASN A 131 -11.12 6.16 -10.67
C ASN A 131 -12.58 6.47 -10.26
N VAL A 132 -13.04 7.69 -10.56
CA VAL A 132 -14.31 8.29 -10.10
C VAL A 132 -15.54 7.89 -10.92
N ALA A 133 -15.37 7.22 -12.05
CA ALA A 133 -16.47 6.96 -12.98
C ALA A 133 -17.58 6.11 -12.34
N PRO A 134 -18.88 6.41 -12.55
CA PRO A 134 -19.99 5.68 -11.92
C PRO A 134 -20.06 4.18 -12.27
N TRP A 135 -19.46 3.78 -13.38
CA TRP A 135 -19.38 2.41 -13.87
C TRP A 135 -18.14 1.63 -13.42
N ILE A 136 -17.28 2.22 -12.59
CA ILE A 136 -16.15 1.57 -11.93
C ILE A 136 -16.53 1.26 -10.47
N LEU A 137 -16.16 0.07 -9.97
CA LEU A 137 -16.16 -0.25 -8.55
C LEU A 137 -14.84 0.24 -7.92
N THR A 138 -14.89 1.30 -7.12
CA THR A 138 -13.76 2.10 -6.64
C THR A 138 -13.44 1.75 -5.18
N VAL A 139 -12.55 0.79 -4.97
CA VAL A 139 -12.30 0.16 -3.66
C VAL A 139 -11.35 0.99 -2.79
N GLY A 140 -11.80 1.35 -1.58
CA GLY A 140 -10.98 1.96 -0.53
C GLY A 140 -10.22 0.93 0.33
N ALA A 141 -9.12 1.34 0.97
CA ALA A 141 -8.34 0.49 1.87
C ALA A 141 -8.72 0.67 3.36
N VAL A 142 -8.41 -0.33 4.20
CA VAL A 142 -8.84 -0.40 5.62
C VAL A 142 -7.71 -0.79 6.60
N TYR A 143 -7.48 0.03 7.62
CA TYR A 143 -6.72 -0.22 8.86
C TYR A 143 -7.01 0.91 9.91
N ASN A 144 -6.49 0.80 11.16
CA ASN A 144 -6.76 1.69 12.33
C ASN A 144 -5.99 3.05 12.33
N THR A 145 -6.39 4.14 13.03
CA THR A 145 -5.92 5.53 12.70
C THR A 145 -5.50 6.55 13.85
N SER A 146 -5.07 7.80 13.51
CA SER A 146 -4.52 9.00 14.28
C SER A 146 -3.05 9.06 14.86
N GLY A 147 -2.00 9.50 14.10
CA GLY A 147 -0.49 9.47 14.26
C GLY A 147 0.56 10.41 13.46
N SER A 148 1.34 11.37 14.03
CA SER A 148 2.38 12.31 13.44
C SER A 148 2.83 13.41 14.47
N SER A 149 3.90 14.24 14.43
CA SER A 149 5.36 14.11 14.16
C SER A 149 6.13 15.43 14.58
N ASN A 150 7.48 15.44 14.66
CA ASN A 150 8.41 16.62 14.66
C ASN A 150 9.71 16.21 13.92
N MET A 151 10.67 17.08 13.59
CA MET A 151 11.68 16.80 12.55
C MET A 151 12.75 15.74 12.90
N SER A 152 13.53 15.89 13.98
CA SER A 152 14.69 15.00 14.23
C SER A 152 14.31 13.57 14.65
N CYS A 153 13.13 13.39 15.25
CA CYS A 153 12.58 12.07 15.53
C CYS A 153 12.14 11.33 14.26
N LEU A 154 12.08 11.96 13.07
CA LEU A 154 11.73 11.24 11.84
C LEU A 154 12.78 10.23 11.37
N CYS A 155 13.99 10.22 11.92
CA CYS A 155 15.08 9.32 11.48
C CYS A 155 15.28 9.40 9.95
N ILE A 156 15.55 10.62 9.46
CA ILE A 156 15.89 10.89 8.06
C ILE A 156 17.38 10.56 7.88
N GLU A 157 17.81 10.19 6.66
CA GLU A 157 19.22 9.99 6.36
C GLU A 157 20.06 11.22 6.78
N GLY A 158 21.21 10.98 7.42
CA GLY A 158 22.07 12.03 7.96
C GLY A 158 21.55 12.76 9.21
N SER A 159 20.29 12.57 9.63
CA SER A 159 19.73 13.26 10.81
C SER A 159 20.10 12.62 12.15
N LEU A 160 20.79 11.49 12.14
CA LEU A 160 21.13 10.68 13.31
C LEU A 160 22.63 10.76 13.64
N SER A 161 22.96 11.26 14.83
CA SER A 161 24.34 11.22 15.33
C SER A 161 24.74 9.79 15.70
N ARG A 162 25.76 9.24 15.02
CA ARG A 162 26.31 7.91 15.30
C ARG A 162 26.62 7.71 16.79
N ALA A 163 27.29 8.66 17.43
CA ALA A 163 27.61 8.61 18.86
C ALA A 163 26.36 8.56 19.77
N ALA A 164 25.20 9.03 19.29
CA ALA A 164 23.94 8.94 20.00
C ALA A 164 23.20 7.59 19.79
N VAL A 165 23.35 6.92 18.65
CA VAL A 165 22.53 5.75 18.25
C VAL A 165 23.30 4.43 18.10
N GLU A 166 24.62 4.44 17.98
CA GLU A 166 25.42 3.24 17.74
C GLU A 166 25.23 2.20 18.86
N GLY A 167 24.90 0.96 18.47
CA GLY A 167 24.59 -0.14 19.39
C GLY A 167 23.20 -0.08 20.04
N LYS A 168 22.31 0.86 19.68
CA LYS A 168 21.01 1.08 20.35
C LYS A 168 19.81 0.78 19.45
N VAL A 169 18.66 0.57 20.07
CA VAL A 169 17.35 0.61 19.41
C VAL A 169 16.88 2.06 19.37
N VAL A 170 16.52 2.57 18.18
CA VAL A 170 16.14 3.97 17.98
C VAL A 170 14.62 4.11 17.92
N LEU A 171 14.07 5.06 18.68
CA LEU A 171 12.66 5.46 18.59
C LEU A 171 12.53 6.51 17.48
N CYS A 172 11.80 6.16 16.42
CA CYS A 172 11.54 6.97 15.26
C CYS A 172 10.05 7.28 15.14
N ASP A 173 9.72 8.49 14.70
CA ASP A 173 8.36 8.94 14.42
C ASP A 173 8.00 8.68 12.96
N ARG A 174 6.76 8.23 12.75
CA ARG A 174 6.13 8.22 11.43
C ARG A 174 5.83 9.66 10.99
N GLY A 175 6.11 9.93 9.71
CA GLY A 175 5.95 11.26 9.10
C GLY A 175 6.28 11.20 7.61
N VAL A 176 6.93 12.24 7.08
CA VAL A 176 7.01 12.51 5.63
C VAL A 176 7.89 11.57 4.81
N ASN A 177 8.93 10.98 5.39
CA ASN A 177 9.85 10.06 4.72
C ASN A 177 9.46 8.59 4.93
N ALA A 178 9.93 7.69 4.05
CA ALA A 178 9.36 6.35 3.93
C ALA A 178 9.60 5.48 5.18
N ARG A 179 8.68 4.55 5.46
CA ARG A 179 8.73 3.75 6.71
C ARG A 179 9.94 2.82 6.73
N VAL A 180 10.26 2.18 5.60
CA VAL A 180 11.42 1.30 5.44
C VAL A 180 12.74 2.09 5.53
N GLU A 181 12.82 3.21 4.80
CA GLU A 181 13.96 4.15 4.75
C GLU A 181 14.44 4.60 6.14
N LYS A 182 13.52 4.83 7.10
CA LYS A 182 13.87 5.12 8.51
C LYS A 182 14.73 4.01 9.14
N GLY A 183 14.41 2.75 8.84
CA GLY A 183 15.18 1.59 9.28
C GLY A 183 16.56 1.53 8.63
N GLU A 184 16.67 1.97 7.37
CA GLU A 184 17.94 2.07 6.64
C GLU A 184 18.81 3.21 7.22
N ALA A 185 18.24 4.38 7.48
CA ALA A 185 18.93 5.50 8.13
C ALA A 185 19.42 5.13 9.55
N VAL A 186 18.58 4.45 10.36
CA VAL A 186 18.99 3.93 11.68
C VAL A 186 20.11 2.89 11.53
N LYS A 187 20.03 1.99 10.54
CA LYS A 187 21.04 0.96 10.29
C LYS A 187 22.38 1.57 9.87
N ALA A 188 22.36 2.55 8.96
CA ALA A 188 23.55 3.26 8.47
C ALA A 188 24.23 4.07 9.58
N ALA A 189 23.45 4.64 10.52
CA ALA A 189 23.97 5.34 11.69
C ALA A 189 24.51 4.41 12.80
N GLY A 190 24.45 3.08 12.63
CA GLY A 190 24.97 2.07 13.58
C GLY A 190 23.95 1.55 14.60
N GLY A 191 22.66 1.84 14.43
CA GLY A 191 21.59 1.30 15.26
C GLY A 191 21.38 -0.21 15.04
N VAL A 192 20.93 -0.90 16.10
CA VAL A 192 20.70 -2.37 16.11
C VAL A 192 19.22 -2.75 15.98
N GLY A 193 18.31 -1.78 16.06
CA GLY A 193 16.88 -1.97 15.85
C GLY A 193 16.11 -0.65 15.86
N MET A 194 14.81 -0.70 15.58
CA MET A 194 13.95 0.49 15.51
C MET A 194 12.58 0.27 16.18
N ILE A 195 12.03 1.33 16.76
CA ILE A 195 10.63 1.43 17.13
C ILE A 195 10.03 2.55 16.29
N LEU A 196 9.03 2.26 15.46
CA LEU A 196 8.34 3.24 14.63
C LEU A 196 7.00 3.62 15.28
N ALA A 197 6.95 4.80 15.89
CA ALA A 197 5.82 5.32 16.64
C ALA A 197 4.99 6.35 15.85
N ASN A 198 3.70 6.41 16.16
CA ASN A 198 2.72 7.34 15.61
C ASN A 198 2.34 8.45 16.69
N SER A 199 1.86 9.67 16.33
CA SER A 199 1.12 10.64 17.24
C SER A 199 -0.26 11.26 16.76
N GLU A 200 -0.38 12.33 15.93
CA GLU A 200 -1.67 12.90 15.43
C GLU A 200 -2.42 12.34 14.17
N LEU A 201 -1.81 12.09 12.98
CA LEU A 201 -2.53 11.71 11.72
C LEU A 201 -2.68 10.18 11.32
N ASN A 202 -1.60 9.39 11.25
CA ASN A 202 -1.51 7.92 11.02
C ASN A 202 -2.12 6.98 12.09
N GLY A 203 -1.43 6.56 13.16
CA GLY A 203 -2.05 6.40 14.50
C GLY A 203 -2.05 5.10 15.23
N GLU A 204 -3.21 4.57 15.59
CA GLU A 204 -3.32 3.13 15.90
C GLU A 204 -3.12 2.26 14.64
N GLU A 205 -2.70 2.89 13.52
CA GLU A 205 -2.20 2.29 12.29
C GLU A 205 -0.99 1.39 12.55
N LEU A 206 -1.19 0.10 12.30
CA LEU A 206 -0.13 -0.90 12.20
C LEU A 206 0.02 -1.31 10.74
N THR A 207 0.93 -0.64 10.01
CA THR A 207 1.38 -1.12 8.70
C THR A 207 2.47 -2.17 8.90
N ALA A 208 2.38 -3.29 8.19
CA ALA A 208 3.38 -4.34 8.22
C ALA A 208 4.44 -4.10 7.13
N ASP A 209 5.36 -3.17 7.38
CA ASP A 209 6.53 -2.95 6.52
C ASP A 209 7.65 -3.95 6.85
N SER A 210 8.38 -4.40 5.82
CA SER A 210 9.63 -5.16 6.01
C SER A 210 10.80 -4.20 6.16
N HIS A 211 11.58 -4.31 7.24
CA HIS A 211 12.72 -3.43 7.51
C HIS A 211 14.06 -4.18 7.49
N VAL A 212 15.14 -3.48 7.16
CA VAL A 212 16.54 -4.00 7.11
C VAL A 212 17.17 -4.28 8.50
N LEU A 213 16.41 -4.08 9.57
CA LEU A 213 16.79 -4.34 10.96
C LEU A 213 15.56 -4.76 11.80
N PRO A 214 15.74 -5.36 13.00
CA PRO A 214 14.65 -5.64 13.91
C PRO A 214 13.85 -4.37 14.23
N ALA A 215 12.61 -4.31 13.74
CA ALA A 215 11.75 -3.15 13.85
C ALA A 215 10.36 -3.52 14.39
N VAL A 216 9.72 -2.59 15.10
CA VAL A 216 8.31 -2.69 15.48
C VAL A 216 7.59 -1.39 15.20
N ALA A 217 6.58 -1.43 14.33
CA ALA A 217 5.63 -0.33 14.15
C ALA A 217 4.54 -0.41 15.24
N MET A 218 4.09 0.74 15.76
CA MET A 218 3.14 0.77 16.87
C MET A 218 2.17 1.96 16.89
N GLY A 219 1.05 1.73 17.58
CA GLY A 219 -0.02 2.69 17.81
C GLY A 219 0.44 3.97 18.51
N MET A 220 -0.31 5.08 18.36
CA MET A 220 0.02 6.33 19.06
C MET A 220 0.04 6.15 20.58
N LYS A 221 -0.95 5.45 21.14
CA LYS A 221 -1.02 5.23 22.59
C LYS A 221 0.22 4.52 23.11
N ALA A 222 0.71 3.52 22.39
CA ALA A 222 1.97 2.84 22.69
C ALA A 222 3.18 3.76 22.49
N GLY A 223 3.22 4.52 21.39
CA GLY A 223 4.26 5.49 21.09
C GLY A 223 4.44 6.56 22.17
N VAL A 224 3.34 7.15 22.65
CA VAL A 224 3.34 8.13 23.75
C VAL A 224 3.84 7.52 25.06
N LEU A 225 3.41 6.29 25.39
CA LEU A 225 3.91 5.58 26.57
C LEU A 225 5.42 5.30 26.49
N ILE A 226 5.93 4.90 25.31
CA ILE A 226 7.38 4.67 25.11
C ILE A 226 8.16 5.98 25.09
N ARG A 227 7.67 7.06 24.48
CA ARG A 227 8.30 8.41 24.59
C ARG A 227 8.41 8.83 26.06
N ASN A 228 7.35 8.65 26.84
CA ASN A 228 7.35 8.98 28.27
C ASN A 228 8.32 8.10 29.06
N TYR A 229 8.40 6.80 28.76
CA TYR A 229 9.40 5.89 29.35
C TYR A 229 10.84 6.32 29.03
N VAL A 230 11.16 6.57 27.76
CA VAL A 230 12.50 6.97 27.31
C VAL A 230 12.92 8.32 27.85
N THR A 231 11.99 9.27 28.01
CA THR A 231 12.28 10.63 28.52
C THR A 231 12.50 10.64 30.03
N ASN A 232 11.74 9.86 30.80
CA ASN A 232 11.74 9.93 32.26
C ASN A 232 12.61 8.86 32.94
N THR A 233 13.07 7.84 32.21
CA THR A 233 13.90 6.75 32.76
C THR A 233 15.39 7.03 32.52
N LYS A 234 16.22 6.92 33.56
CA LYS A 234 17.68 6.89 33.38
C LYS A 234 18.09 5.52 32.83
N ASN A 235 18.76 5.52 31.67
CA ASN A 235 19.15 4.33 30.92
C ASN A 235 17.96 3.41 30.55
N PRO A 236 17.04 3.87 29.69
CA PRO A 236 15.93 3.04 29.21
C PRO A 236 16.46 1.84 28.42
N THR A 237 15.80 0.70 28.55
CA THR A 237 16.13 -0.54 27.83
C THR A 237 14.88 -1.12 27.17
N VAL A 238 15.06 -1.93 26.13
CA VAL A 238 13.95 -2.58 25.42
C VAL A 238 14.40 -3.92 24.86
N VAL A 239 13.49 -4.89 24.83
CA VAL A 239 13.66 -6.18 24.15
C VAL A 239 12.63 -6.27 23.03
N LEU A 240 13.09 -6.38 21.80
CA LEU A 240 12.23 -6.68 20.65
C LEU A 240 12.15 -8.21 20.52
N SER A 241 10.94 -8.77 20.49
CA SER A 241 10.69 -10.20 20.36
C SER A 241 9.47 -10.46 19.49
N PHE A 242 9.47 -11.57 18.75
CA PHE A 242 8.36 -11.93 17.87
C PHE A 242 7.29 -12.73 18.62
N GLY A 243 6.12 -12.12 18.83
CA GLY A 243 4.98 -12.73 19.51
C GLY A 243 4.06 -13.59 18.63
N GLY A 244 4.43 -13.85 17.37
CA GLY A 244 3.55 -14.50 16.39
C GLY A 244 2.58 -13.51 15.72
N THR A 245 1.60 -14.05 14.98
CA THR A 245 0.55 -13.27 14.32
C THR A 245 -0.73 -13.29 15.15
N VAL A 246 -1.23 -12.12 15.53
CA VAL A 246 -2.48 -11.95 16.31
C VAL A 246 -3.65 -11.68 15.36
N LEU A 247 -4.76 -12.38 15.58
CA LEU A 247 -6.01 -12.24 14.81
C LEU A 247 -7.12 -11.62 15.68
N ASN A 248 -8.22 -11.20 15.05
CA ASN A 248 -9.43 -10.67 15.72
C ASN A 248 -9.21 -9.41 16.59
N VAL A 249 -8.24 -8.56 16.21
CA VAL A 249 -8.01 -7.23 16.79
C VAL A 249 -9.28 -6.35 16.66
N LYS A 250 -9.56 -5.51 17.66
CA LYS A 250 -10.73 -4.61 17.70
C LYS A 250 -10.32 -3.16 18.01
N PRO A 251 -10.96 -2.14 17.40
CA PRO A 251 -11.92 -2.24 16.30
C PRO A 251 -11.27 -2.77 15.02
N SER A 252 -12.08 -3.40 14.16
CA SER A 252 -11.72 -3.85 12.82
C SER A 252 -13.00 -4.18 12.02
N PRO A 253 -13.11 -3.82 10.74
CA PRO A 253 -12.21 -2.93 10.00
C PRO A 253 -12.34 -1.45 10.44
N VAL A 254 -11.40 -0.61 10.00
CA VAL A 254 -11.39 0.85 10.12
C VAL A 254 -10.81 1.42 8.81
N VAL A 255 -11.14 2.63 8.36
CA VAL A 255 -10.67 3.14 7.05
C VAL A 255 -9.22 3.63 7.11
N ALA A 256 -8.37 3.10 6.22
CA ALA A 256 -6.95 3.42 6.10
C ALA A 256 -6.70 4.93 5.97
N ALA A 257 -5.74 5.48 6.73
CA ALA A 257 -5.33 6.88 6.58
C ALA A 257 -4.78 7.19 5.17
N PHE A 258 -4.05 6.27 4.53
CA PHE A 258 -3.60 6.45 3.14
C PHE A 258 -4.70 6.23 2.10
N SER A 259 -5.78 5.50 2.41
CA SER A 259 -6.87 5.34 1.43
C SER A 259 -7.42 6.70 1.08
N SER A 260 -7.37 7.01 -0.21
CA SER A 260 -7.99 8.21 -0.74
C SER A 260 -9.49 8.26 -0.40
N ARG A 261 -10.02 9.48 -0.29
CA ARG A 261 -11.35 9.81 0.21
C ARG A 261 -12.10 10.68 -0.81
N GLY A 262 -13.42 10.53 -0.83
CA GLY A 262 -14.31 11.40 -1.60
C GLY A 262 -14.35 12.86 -1.11
N PRO A 263 -15.23 13.70 -1.69
CA PRO A 263 -16.26 13.34 -2.67
C PRO A 263 -15.68 13.00 -4.05
N ASN A 264 -16.53 12.45 -4.93
CA ASN A 264 -16.27 12.43 -6.36
C ASN A 264 -16.17 13.89 -6.85
N LEU A 265 -15.08 14.26 -7.52
CA LEU A 265 -14.83 15.62 -7.97
C LEU A 265 -15.39 15.93 -9.37
N VAL A 266 -15.89 14.92 -10.10
CA VAL A 266 -16.50 15.05 -11.44
C VAL A 266 -18.03 14.94 -11.39
N THR A 267 -18.58 14.17 -10.44
CA THR A 267 -20.02 14.10 -10.16
C THR A 267 -20.26 13.95 -8.65
N PRO A 268 -20.25 15.06 -7.88
CA PRO A 268 -20.34 15.03 -6.41
C PRO A 268 -21.60 14.36 -5.84
N GLU A 269 -22.65 14.24 -6.65
CA GLU A 269 -23.91 13.55 -6.34
C GLU A 269 -23.73 12.02 -6.22
N ILE A 270 -22.67 11.47 -6.81
CA ILE A 270 -22.33 10.04 -6.79
C ILE A 270 -21.16 9.84 -5.83
N LEU A 271 -21.46 9.27 -4.66
CA LEU A 271 -20.46 9.01 -3.62
C LEU A 271 -19.37 8.05 -4.11
N LYS A 272 -18.12 8.33 -3.72
CA LYS A 272 -16.93 7.47 -3.90
C LYS A 272 -16.00 7.62 -2.68
N PRO A 273 -15.21 6.59 -2.29
CA PRO A 273 -15.25 5.21 -2.78
C PRO A 273 -16.59 4.55 -2.46
N ASP A 274 -16.84 3.39 -3.07
CA ASP A 274 -18.04 2.58 -2.84
C ASP A 274 -17.98 1.78 -1.53
#